data_AF-A0AA42T3F7-F1
#
_entry.id   AF-A0AA42T3F7-F1
#
_cell.length_a   1.000
_cell.length_b   1.000
_cell.length_c   1.000
_cell.angle_alpha   90.00
_cell.angle_beta   90.00
_cell.angle_gamma   90.00
#
_symmetry.space_group_name_H-M   'P 1'
#
loop_
_entity.id
_entity.type
_entity.pdbx_description
1 polymer ?
#
loop_
_entity_poly.entity_id
_entity_poly.type
_entity_poly.pdbx_seq_one_letter_code
_entity_poly.pdbx_strand_id
1 'polypeptide(L)'
;MSIEVNFAKHQYIWNDCYLGYILIYNNSGLAGLEAIQACLSRDSEFNFYPWLGSTEQVRYPEGGLNSLHSNEFSDLFMRMTTEAIAYGSNRRLSENEIEKLLASFLAEFFEPSFFSNFTNSGWRPVTNNSKDSFLCAIDKNKIGMWLSCDNE
;
A
#
# COMPACT_ATOMS: atom_id res chain seq x y z
N MET A 1 -1.23 -4.44 -18.80
CA MET A 1 0.13 -4.64 -18.23
C MET A 1 -0.07 -4.79 -16.74
N SER A 2 0.46 -5.84 -16.10
CA SER A 2 0.22 -6.06 -14.66
C SER A 2 0.90 -4.98 -13.81
N ILE A 3 0.45 -4.83 -12.57
CA ILE A 3 1.08 -3.92 -11.61
C ILE A 3 2.57 -4.24 -11.41
N GLU A 4 2.94 -5.51 -11.37
CA GLU A 4 4.34 -5.97 -11.25
C GLU A 4 5.22 -5.45 -12.36
N VAL A 5 4.76 -5.48 -13.61
CA VAL A 5 5.54 -4.98 -14.74
C VAL A 5 5.69 -3.47 -14.68
N ASN A 6 4.61 -2.75 -14.32
CA ASN A 6 4.68 -1.29 -14.18
C ASN A 6 5.56 -0.85 -13.00
N PHE A 7 5.52 -1.59 -11.89
CA PHE A 7 6.42 -1.35 -10.77
C PHE A 7 7.87 -1.65 -11.18
N ALA A 8 8.16 -2.83 -11.73
CA ALA A 8 9.51 -3.19 -12.16
C ALA A 8 10.11 -2.20 -13.18
N LYS A 9 9.29 -1.66 -14.10
CA LYS A 9 9.72 -0.64 -15.07
C LYS A 9 10.35 0.59 -14.40
N HIS A 10 9.88 0.97 -13.22
CA HIS A 10 10.32 2.14 -12.47
C HIS A 10 11.17 1.77 -11.23
N GLN A 11 11.72 0.54 -11.19
CA GLN A 11 12.50 0.01 -10.06
C GLN A 11 13.65 0.91 -9.60
N TYR A 12 14.26 1.67 -10.52
CA TYR A 12 15.32 2.62 -10.18
C TYR A 12 14.86 3.77 -9.26
N ILE A 13 13.57 4.07 -9.17
CA ILE A 13 13.00 5.04 -8.23
C ILE A 13 12.66 4.33 -6.92
N TRP A 14 12.03 3.16 -7.03
CA TRP A 14 11.61 2.37 -5.88
C TRP A 14 12.78 1.98 -4.99
N ASN A 15 13.92 1.63 -5.59
CA ASN A 15 15.15 1.31 -4.89
C ASN A 15 15.77 2.46 -4.11
N ASP A 16 15.31 3.69 -4.33
CA ASP A 16 15.78 4.86 -3.58
C ASP A 16 14.70 5.37 -2.61
N CYS A 17 13.45 4.88 -2.67
CA CYS A 17 12.36 5.41 -1.83
C CYS A 17 11.71 4.37 -0.92
N TYR A 18 11.16 4.85 0.19
CA TYR A 18 10.43 4.03 1.16
C TYR A 18 8.99 3.78 0.73
N LEU A 19 8.77 3.32 -0.50
CA LEU A 19 7.46 2.92 -1.01
C LEU A 19 7.46 1.46 -1.45
N GLY A 20 6.49 0.71 -0.94
CA GLY A 20 6.35 -0.72 -1.18
C GLY A 20 4.93 -1.10 -1.51
N TYR A 21 4.77 -2.21 -2.24
CA TYR A 21 3.46 -2.82 -2.45
C TYR A 21 3.54 -4.34 -2.40
N ILE A 22 2.41 -4.95 -2.06
CA ILE A 22 2.22 -6.39 -2.07
C ILE A 22 0.88 -6.70 -2.72
N LEU A 23 0.83 -7.79 -3.45
CA LEU A 23 -0.39 -8.34 -4.03
C LEU A 23 -0.43 -9.85 -3.77
N ILE A 24 -1.42 -10.32 -3.04
CA ILE A 24 -1.53 -11.71 -2.60
C ILE A 24 -2.97 -12.23 -2.74
N TYR A 25 -3.11 -13.55 -2.78
CA TYR A 25 -4.41 -14.19 -2.82
C TYR A 25 -5.13 -14.11 -1.47
N ASN A 26 -6.42 -13.79 -1.51
CA ASN A 26 -7.30 -13.87 -0.35
C ASN A 26 -7.70 -15.33 -0.09
N ASN A 27 -6.84 -16.07 0.60
CA ASN A 27 -7.08 -17.47 0.98
C ASN A 27 -7.90 -17.62 2.27
N SER A 28 -8.48 -16.54 2.79
CA SER A 28 -9.26 -16.57 4.03
C SER A 28 -10.74 -16.92 3.79
N GLY A 29 -11.25 -16.62 2.59
CA GLY A 29 -12.69 -16.68 2.30
C GLY A 29 -13.51 -15.57 2.99
N LEU A 30 -12.86 -14.69 3.74
CA LEU A 30 -13.46 -13.54 4.41
C LEU A 30 -13.47 -12.32 3.47
N ALA A 31 -14.17 -11.25 3.88
CA ALA A 31 -14.23 -9.98 3.16
C ALA A 31 -13.91 -8.80 4.09
N GLY A 32 -13.60 -7.64 3.49
CA GLY A 32 -13.39 -6.39 4.22
C GLY A 32 -12.28 -6.46 5.28
N LEU A 33 -12.51 -5.82 6.42
CA LEU A 33 -11.54 -5.73 7.52
C LEU A 33 -11.14 -7.10 8.09
N GLU A 34 -12.07 -8.06 8.15
CA GLU A 34 -11.79 -9.40 8.70
C GLU A 34 -10.77 -10.16 7.84
N ALA A 35 -10.85 -10.02 6.52
CA ALA A 35 -9.88 -10.62 5.61
C ALA A 35 -8.50 -9.96 5.71
N ILE A 36 -8.46 -8.64 5.91
CA ILE A 36 -7.20 -7.92 6.15
C ILE A 36 -6.59 -8.39 7.47
N GLN A 37 -7.36 -8.44 8.55
CA GLN A 37 -6.87 -8.92 9.84
C GLN A 37 -6.39 -10.37 9.76
N ALA A 38 -7.13 -11.25 9.10
CA ALA A 38 -6.72 -12.64 8.90
C ALA A 38 -5.44 -12.76 8.07
N CYS A 39 -5.26 -11.90 7.07
CA CYS A 39 -4.05 -11.81 6.28
C CYS A 39 -2.84 -11.41 7.11
N LEU A 40 -2.91 -10.27 7.81
CA LEU A 40 -1.84 -9.75 8.67
C LEU A 40 -1.51 -10.68 9.85
N SER A 41 -2.48 -11.50 10.28
CA SER A 41 -2.26 -12.48 11.36
C SER A 41 -1.53 -13.75 10.89
N ARG A 42 -1.61 -14.09 9.59
CA ARG A 42 -0.95 -15.27 9.00
C ARG A 42 0.47 -14.95 8.57
N ASP A 43 0.63 -13.81 7.89
CA ASP A 43 1.93 -13.24 7.53
C ASP A 43 2.05 -11.91 8.27
N SER A 44 2.69 -11.94 9.43
CA SER A 44 2.92 -10.69 10.17
C SER A 44 4.06 -9.88 9.58
N GLU A 45 4.90 -10.48 8.75
CA GLU A 45 6.07 -9.87 8.12
C GLU A 45 5.90 -9.85 6.61
N PHE A 46 6.01 -8.66 6.05
CA PHE A 46 5.81 -8.41 4.64
C PHE A 46 7.06 -7.78 4.06
N ASN A 47 7.49 -8.29 2.91
CA ASN A 47 8.57 -7.67 2.15
C ASN A 47 8.03 -6.52 1.29
N PHE A 48 7.72 -5.39 1.95
CA PHE A 48 7.31 -4.17 1.25
C PHE A 48 8.48 -3.54 0.50
N TYR A 49 9.72 -3.76 0.95
CA TYR A 49 10.92 -3.13 0.40
C TYR A 49 11.96 -4.18 -0.04
N PRO A 50 11.78 -4.83 -1.21
CA PRO A 50 12.67 -5.88 -1.69
C PRO A 50 14.15 -5.46 -1.78
N TRP A 51 14.43 -4.16 -1.92
CA TRP A 51 15.78 -3.61 -2.08
C TRP A 51 16.48 -3.28 -0.76
N LEU A 52 15.72 -3.05 0.32
CA LEU A 52 16.27 -2.85 1.67
C LEU A 52 16.58 -4.17 2.37
N GLY A 53 16.08 -5.29 1.83
CA GLY A 53 16.14 -6.58 2.50
C GLY A 53 15.44 -6.57 3.85
N SER A 54 14.57 -5.59 4.11
CA SER A 54 13.84 -5.45 5.35
C SER A 54 12.44 -6.05 5.22
N THR A 55 12.13 -6.97 6.12
CA THR A 55 10.75 -7.37 6.39
C THR A 55 10.18 -6.38 7.41
N GLU A 56 9.02 -5.81 7.11
CA GLU A 56 8.31 -4.94 8.05
C GLU A 56 7.14 -5.69 8.67
N GLN A 57 7.00 -5.56 9.98
CA GLN A 57 5.87 -6.14 10.69
C GLN A 57 4.67 -5.20 10.62
N VAL A 58 3.73 -5.47 9.72
CA VAL A 58 2.47 -4.70 9.67
C VAL A 58 1.49 -5.26 10.68
N ARG A 59 1.12 -4.42 11.64
CA ARG A 59 0.14 -4.70 12.67
C ARG A 59 -1.18 -4.05 12.31
N TYR A 60 -2.25 -4.79 12.55
CA TYR A 60 -3.59 -4.23 12.47
C TYR A 60 -3.75 -3.18 13.59
N PRO A 61 -4.09 -1.91 13.26
CA PRO A 61 -4.07 -0.83 14.25
C PRO A 61 -5.20 -0.99 15.29
N GLU A 62 -4.95 -0.49 16.50
CA GLU A 62 -5.99 -0.40 17.53
C GLU A 62 -7.15 0.50 17.05
N GLY A 63 -8.35 -0.07 16.98
CA GLY A 63 -9.53 0.57 16.39
C GLY A 63 -9.75 0.30 14.90
N GLY A 64 -8.84 -0.44 14.26
CA GLY A 64 -8.96 -0.88 12.87
C GLY A 64 -8.66 0.18 11.81
N LEU A 65 -8.87 -0.21 10.55
CA LEU A 65 -8.68 0.65 9.39
C LEU A 65 -9.99 1.36 9.02
N ASN A 66 -9.87 2.55 8.43
CA ASN A 66 -11.01 3.31 7.93
C ASN A 66 -11.37 2.84 6.53
N SER A 67 -12.66 2.61 6.30
CA SER A 67 -13.18 2.36 4.94
C SER A 67 -13.13 3.66 4.14
N LEU A 68 -12.72 3.54 2.88
CA LEU A 68 -12.61 4.66 1.95
C LEU A 68 -13.53 4.49 0.76
N HIS A 69 -13.95 5.62 0.19
CA HIS A 69 -14.49 5.63 -1.16
C HIS A 69 -13.36 5.53 -2.20
N SER A 70 -13.68 5.07 -3.42
CA SER A 70 -12.67 4.87 -4.47
C SER A 70 -11.92 6.15 -4.86
N ASN A 71 -12.60 7.30 -4.87
CA ASN A 71 -11.95 8.59 -5.13
C ASN A 71 -10.98 8.97 -4.02
N GLU A 72 -11.40 8.80 -2.77
CA GLU A 72 -10.58 9.08 -1.58
C GLU A 72 -9.34 8.18 -1.52
N PHE A 73 -9.49 6.91 -1.91
CA PHE A 73 -8.37 5.97 -2.05
C PHE A 73 -7.38 6.45 -3.11
N SER A 74 -7.86 6.87 -4.29
CA SER A 74 -7.01 7.40 -5.36
C SER A 74 -6.25 8.64 -4.91
N ASP A 75 -6.93 9.59 -4.27
CA ASP A 75 -6.32 10.84 -3.79
C ASP A 75 -5.23 10.55 -2.74
N LEU A 76 -5.52 9.66 -1.78
CA LEU A 76 -4.54 9.24 -0.77
C LEU A 76 -3.38 8.48 -1.39
N PHE A 77 -3.62 7.64 -2.40
CA PHE A 77 -2.56 6.93 -3.12
C PHE A 77 -1.62 7.90 -3.82
N MET A 78 -2.17 8.88 -4.54
CA MET A 78 -1.39 9.89 -5.26
C MET A 78 -0.52 10.69 -4.28
N ARG A 79 -1.11 11.10 -3.15
CA ARG A 79 -0.41 11.82 -2.08
C ARG A 79 0.72 10.98 -1.46
N MET A 80 0.39 9.78 -0.98
CA MET A 80 1.34 8.85 -0.35
C MET A 80 2.52 8.54 -1.28
N THR A 81 2.23 8.24 -2.55
CA THR A 81 3.28 7.91 -3.54
C THR A 81 4.15 9.11 -3.87
N THR A 82 3.56 10.29 -4.03
CA THR A 82 4.30 11.53 -4.31
C THR A 82 5.21 11.90 -3.15
N GLU A 83 4.68 11.85 -1.92
CA GLU A 83 5.45 12.11 -0.70
C GLU A 83 6.62 11.12 -0.57
N ALA A 84 6.36 9.81 -0.65
CA ALA A 84 7.41 8.79 -0.50
C ALA A 84 8.54 8.91 -1.53
N ILE A 85 8.20 9.16 -2.80
CA ILE A 85 9.18 9.42 -3.85
C ILE A 85 9.96 10.70 -3.54
N ALA A 86 9.26 11.77 -3.14
CA ALA A 86 9.85 13.07 -2.85
C ALA A 86 10.93 13.00 -1.76
N TYR A 87 10.67 12.26 -0.69
CA TYR A 87 11.61 12.09 0.42
C TYR A 87 12.76 11.13 0.11
N GLY A 88 12.48 10.02 -0.58
CA GLY A 88 13.48 8.96 -0.75
C GLY A 88 14.39 9.11 -1.97
N SER A 89 13.86 9.49 -3.11
CA SER A 89 14.62 9.50 -4.37
C SER A 89 15.03 10.91 -4.79
N ASN A 90 16.11 11.03 -5.57
CA ASN A 90 16.41 12.26 -6.33
C ASN A 90 15.70 12.28 -7.70
N ARG A 91 15.09 11.16 -8.09
CA ARG A 91 14.33 11.00 -9.33
C ARG A 91 12.84 11.09 -9.02
N ARG A 92 12.05 11.47 -10.01
CA ARG A 92 10.60 11.70 -9.87
C ARG A 92 9.86 10.98 -10.98
N LEU A 93 8.66 10.50 -10.65
CA LEU A 93 7.65 10.17 -11.64
C LEU A 93 6.78 11.39 -11.89
N SER A 94 6.30 11.52 -13.12
CA SER A 94 5.21 12.43 -13.43
C SER A 94 3.90 11.92 -12.81
N GLU A 95 2.95 12.83 -12.59
CA GLU A 95 1.61 12.49 -12.10
C GLU A 95 0.95 11.39 -12.96
N ASN A 96 1.02 11.52 -14.29
CA ASN A 96 0.51 10.52 -15.24
C ASN A 96 1.18 9.13 -15.09
N GLU A 97 2.45 9.06 -14.68
CA GLU A 97 3.09 7.77 -14.42
C GLU A 97 2.58 7.13 -13.12
N ILE A 98 2.33 7.94 -12.09
CA ILE A 98 1.72 7.49 -10.83
C ILE A 98 0.26 7.06 -11.07
N GLU A 99 -0.51 7.80 -11.87
CA GLU A 99 -1.87 7.44 -12.26
C GLU A 99 -1.90 6.10 -13.03
N LYS A 100 -0.94 5.87 -13.94
CA LYS A 100 -0.82 4.57 -14.64
C LYS A 100 -0.50 3.43 -13.69
N LEU A 101 0.32 3.69 -12.66
CA LEU A 101 0.62 2.72 -11.62
C LEU A 101 -0.64 2.38 -10.83
N LEU A 102 -1.40 3.39 -10.38
CA LEU A 102 -2.68 3.21 -9.70
C LEU A 102 -3.68 2.44 -10.57
N ALA A 103 -3.85 2.85 -11.82
CA ALA A 103 -4.77 2.18 -12.74
C ALA A 103 -4.41 0.70 -12.94
N SER A 104 -3.12 0.39 -13.02
CA SER A 104 -2.64 -1.00 -13.15
C SER A 104 -2.84 -1.80 -11.88
N PHE A 105 -2.71 -1.17 -10.71
CA PHE A 105 -3.01 -1.79 -9.42
C PHE A 105 -4.51 -2.09 -9.31
N LEU A 106 -5.37 -1.11 -9.59
CA LEU A 106 -6.83 -1.29 -9.52
C LEU A 106 -7.35 -2.31 -10.52
N ALA A 107 -6.72 -2.46 -11.69
CA ALA A 107 -7.07 -3.47 -12.68
C ALA A 107 -6.85 -4.92 -12.21
N GLU A 108 -6.11 -5.13 -11.12
CA GLU A 108 -5.95 -6.46 -10.50
C GLU A 108 -7.18 -6.92 -9.72
N PHE A 109 -8.15 -6.03 -9.50
CA PHE A 109 -9.35 -6.23 -8.68
C PHE A 109 -10.63 -6.08 -9.53
N PHE A 110 -11.69 -6.77 -9.15
CA PHE A 110 -12.99 -6.67 -9.83
C PHE A 110 -13.92 -5.65 -9.15
N GLU A 111 -14.18 -5.82 -7.86
CA GLU A 111 -15.02 -4.94 -7.03
C GLU A 111 -14.37 -4.76 -5.65
N PRO A 112 -13.24 -4.03 -5.57
CA PRO A 112 -12.50 -3.90 -4.34
C PRO A 112 -13.22 -3.01 -3.32
N SER A 113 -13.08 -3.37 -2.04
CA SER A 113 -13.27 -2.47 -0.91
C SER A 113 -11.92 -1.84 -0.54
N PHE A 114 -11.94 -0.56 -0.15
CA PHE A 114 -10.74 0.22 0.10
C PHE A 114 -10.61 0.60 1.56
N PHE A 115 -9.40 0.50 2.10
CA PHE A 115 -9.11 0.79 3.49
C PHE A 115 -7.79 1.53 3.65
N SER A 116 -7.68 2.33 4.71
CA SER A 116 -6.44 2.98 5.10
C SER A 116 -6.32 3.14 6.61
N ASN A 117 -5.10 3.44 7.06
CA ASN A 117 -4.83 3.94 8.40
C ASN A 117 -4.92 5.48 8.50
N PHE A 118 -5.41 6.16 7.45
CA PHE A 118 -5.57 7.61 7.45
C PHE A 118 -6.71 8.04 8.36
N THR A 119 -6.54 9.16 9.07
CA THR A 119 -7.53 9.80 9.90
C THR A 119 -7.55 11.30 9.64
N ASN A 120 -8.58 12.00 10.11
CA ASN A 120 -8.66 13.46 10.02
C ASN A 120 -7.45 14.20 10.64
N SER A 121 -6.70 13.53 11.54
CA SER A 121 -5.52 14.07 12.22
C SER A 121 -4.18 13.54 11.66
N GLY A 122 -4.19 12.80 10.55
CA GLY A 122 -3.00 12.16 9.97
C GLY A 122 -3.07 10.64 10.01
N TRP A 123 -1.92 9.96 10.01
CA TRP A 123 -1.85 8.50 9.91
C TRP A 123 -1.75 7.84 11.29
N ARG A 124 -2.49 6.74 11.49
CA ARG A 124 -2.30 5.88 12.68
C ARG A 124 -1.19 4.87 12.42
N PRO A 125 -0.23 4.67 13.33
CA PRO A 125 0.84 3.70 13.11
C PRO A 125 0.30 2.29 12.81
N VAL A 126 0.83 1.65 11.77
CA VAL A 126 0.56 0.23 11.44
C VAL A 126 1.83 -0.62 11.43
N THR A 127 2.99 -0.03 11.73
CA THR A 127 4.24 -0.74 11.99
C THR A 127 4.84 -0.18 13.29
N ASN A 128 6.14 -0.45 13.55
CA ASN A 128 6.87 0.22 14.63
C ASN A 128 7.17 1.71 14.33
N ASN A 129 7.00 2.16 13.08
CA ASN A 129 7.21 3.53 12.66
C ASN A 129 5.91 4.34 12.80
N SER A 130 6.03 5.52 13.41
CA SER A 130 4.86 6.30 13.87
C SER A 130 4.12 7.04 12.75
N LYS A 131 4.70 7.11 11.54
CA LYS A 131 4.19 7.92 10.42
C LYS A 131 3.91 7.12 9.15
N ASP A 132 3.92 5.79 9.24
CA ASP A 132 3.66 4.95 8.07
C ASP A 132 2.29 5.21 7.47
N SER A 133 2.25 5.30 6.14
CA SER A 133 1.01 5.42 5.38
C SER A 133 0.70 4.09 4.73
N PHE A 134 -0.50 3.60 4.96
CA PHE A 134 -0.95 2.28 4.52
C PHE A 134 -2.28 2.39 3.79
N LEU A 135 -2.32 1.79 2.61
CA LEU A 135 -3.50 1.67 1.77
C LEU A 135 -3.72 0.22 1.40
N CYS A 136 -4.97 -0.22 1.48
CA CYS A 136 -5.34 -1.59 1.14
C CYS A 136 -6.54 -1.59 0.20
N ALA A 137 -6.46 -2.37 -0.87
CA ALA A 137 -7.58 -2.76 -1.71
C ALA A 137 -7.81 -4.26 -1.53
N ILE A 138 -9.06 -4.67 -1.36
CA ILE A 138 -9.39 -6.06 -1.15
C ILE A 138 -10.65 -6.44 -1.90
N ASP A 139 -10.59 -7.55 -2.62
CA ASP A 139 -11.78 -8.23 -3.14
C ASP A 139 -11.82 -9.69 -2.66
N LYS A 140 -12.76 -10.46 -3.22
CA LYS A 140 -12.96 -11.86 -2.86
C LYS A 140 -11.71 -12.72 -3.07
N ASN A 141 -10.88 -12.40 -4.05
CA ASN A 141 -9.79 -13.25 -4.52
C ASN A 141 -8.41 -12.72 -4.18
N LYS A 142 -8.26 -11.39 -4.02
CA LYS A 142 -6.97 -10.75 -3.81
C LYS A 142 -7.02 -9.67 -2.74
N ILE A 143 -5.86 -9.47 -2.12
CA ILE A 143 -5.56 -8.37 -1.22
C ILE A 143 -4.31 -7.68 -1.76
N GLY A 144 -4.41 -6.38 -2.01
CA GLY A 144 -3.28 -5.54 -2.38
C GLY A 144 -3.06 -4.48 -1.33
N MET A 145 -1.81 -4.31 -0.93
CA MET A 145 -1.40 -3.37 0.10
C MET A 145 -0.30 -2.49 -0.44
N TRP A 146 -0.35 -1.22 -0.08
CA TRP A 146 0.74 -0.26 -0.25
C TRP A 146 1.15 0.26 1.11
N LEU A 147 2.45 0.39 1.30
CA LEU A 147 3.04 0.94 2.51
C LEU A 147 4.11 1.94 2.10
N SER A 148 4.01 3.17 2.60
CA SER A 148 5.15 4.07 2.65
C SER A 148 5.59 4.28 4.09
N CYS A 149 6.90 4.31 4.28
CA CYS A 149 7.49 4.56 5.58
C CYS A 149 8.09 5.96 5.63
N ASP A 150 7.82 6.67 6.72
CA ASP A 150 8.49 7.92 7.06
C ASP A 150 9.29 7.68 8.34
N ASN A 151 10.61 7.51 8.15
CA ASN A 151 11.59 7.24 9.20
C ASN A 151 12.16 8.52 9.84
N GLU A 152 11.60 9.71 9.58
CA GLU A 152 12.00 10.96 10.27
C GLU A 152 11.52 11.05 11.73
#